data_AF-A0A812RPU0-F1
#
_entry.id   AF-A0A812RPU0-F1
#
_cell.length_a   1.000
_cell.length_b   1.000
_cell.length_c   1.000
_cell.angle_alpha   90.00
_cell.angle_beta   90.00
_cell.angle_gamma   90.00
#
_symmetry.space_group_name_H-M   'P 1'
#
loop_
_entity.id
_entity.type
_entity.pdbx_description
1 polymer ?
#
loop_
_entity_poly.entity_id
_entity_poly.type
_entity_poly.pdbx_seq_one_letter_code
_entity_poly.pdbx_strand_id
1 'polypeptide(L)'
;MVVPWPVPVRRTAIDDVGLRGISVGQLRELADYLRRLCKTGALRYTKASRGPLGERIKWTQIAMYEICNEVVKPVIRSLGVADCSWVELVASGPQRPHTFISHSWKEFFRDFMSTVFNLEMERGLTVRHAVWICTFANNQFEVVLGTRLLSSPFFRGFGEAKETALFLDFAADSLSRSWCTFELAVTTDTQQARLRWRLREELAESRGVPAGEVTWADVEQRLMQEHEKLTTDVFDGQKPLLLCTPVPCMHIFRKSLPTRSSQALQAKAVNKT
;
A
#
# COMPACT_ATOMS: atom_id res chain seq x y z
N MET A 1 18.45 16.13 14.70
CA MET A 1 17.02 16.18 15.03
C MET A 1 16.79 15.14 16.11
N VAL A 2 16.24 15.49 17.27
CA VAL A 2 16.11 14.53 18.39
C VAL A 2 14.76 13.82 18.27
N VAL A 3 14.80 12.49 18.25
CA VAL A 3 13.63 11.61 18.29
C VAL A 3 13.11 11.48 19.73
N PRO A 4 11.79 11.49 19.96
CA PRO A 4 11.22 11.55 21.31
C PRO A 4 11.02 10.17 21.97
N TRP A 5 11.37 9.08 21.30
CA TRP A 5 11.30 7.71 21.81
C TRP A 5 12.69 7.08 21.86
N PRO A 6 12.90 6.02 22.65
CA PRO A 6 14.13 5.24 22.63
C PRO A 6 14.29 4.64 21.24
N VAL A 7 15.28 5.11 20.48
CA VAL A 7 15.66 4.45 19.24
C VAL A 7 16.75 3.45 19.59
N PRO A 8 16.62 2.18 19.17
CA PRO A 8 17.65 1.20 19.45
C PRO A 8 18.99 1.66 18.87
N VAL A 9 20.08 1.36 19.60
CA VAL A 9 21.46 1.69 19.18
C VAL A 9 21.81 1.07 17.82
N ARG A 10 21.02 0.09 17.38
CA ARG A 10 21.13 -0.59 16.08
C ARG A 10 19.75 -0.69 15.45
N ARG A 11 19.69 -0.64 14.12
CA ARG A 11 18.47 -1.00 13.37
C ARG A 11 18.05 -2.44 13.67
N THR A 12 16.76 -2.72 13.56
CA THR A 12 16.24 -4.08 13.48
C THR A 12 16.33 -4.54 12.03
N ALA A 13 17.11 -5.58 11.76
CA ALA A 13 17.18 -6.15 10.41
C ALA A 13 15.87 -6.92 10.09
N ILE A 14 15.17 -6.49 9.05
CA ILE A 14 13.98 -7.17 8.53
C ILE A 14 14.24 -7.43 7.05
N ASP A 15 14.82 -8.59 6.74
CA ASP A 15 15.30 -8.89 5.38
C ASP A 15 14.17 -8.90 4.35
N ASP A 16 13.03 -9.51 4.70
CA ASP A 16 11.85 -9.51 3.84
C ASP A 16 11.10 -8.18 3.89
N VAL A 17 11.18 -7.41 2.81
CA VAL A 17 10.46 -6.13 2.65
C VAL A 17 8.93 -6.28 2.78
N GLY A 18 8.37 -7.46 2.48
CA GLY A 18 6.95 -7.74 2.68
C GLY A 18 6.54 -7.78 4.15
N LEU A 19 7.48 -8.07 5.05
CA LEU A 19 7.28 -8.08 6.50
C LEU A 19 7.65 -6.74 7.15
N ARG A 20 7.89 -5.69 6.36
CA ARG A 20 8.13 -4.32 6.87
C ARG A 20 6.84 -3.53 6.96
N GLY A 21 5.78 -4.11 7.51
CA GLY A 21 4.58 -3.35 7.87
C GLY A 21 4.87 -2.41 9.04
N ILE A 22 4.35 -1.19 9.03
CA ILE A 22 4.39 -0.28 10.18
C ILE A 22 3.13 -0.53 11.03
N SER A 23 3.26 -0.68 12.34
CA SER A 23 2.09 -0.80 13.20
C SER A 23 1.32 0.51 13.24
N VAL A 24 0.00 0.44 13.41
CA VAL A 24 -0.86 1.61 13.60
C VAL A 24 -0.33 2.47 14.77
N GLY A 25 0.15 1.85 15.85
CA GLY A 25 0.79 2.55 16.97
C GLY A 25 2.04 3.33 16.54
N GLN A 26 2.97 2.68 15.85
CA GLN A 26 4.19 3.32 15.33
C GLN A 26 3.87 4.47 14.37
N LEU A 27 2.84 4.31 13.53
CA LEU A 27 2.40 5.34 12.59
C LEU A 27 1.80 6.55 13.31
N ARG A 28 1.04 6.34 14.39
CA ARG A 28 0.52 7.41 15.26
C ARG A 28 1.65 8.14 15.99
N GLU A 29 2.65 7.42 16.49
CA GLU A 29 3.84 8.03 17.10
C GLU A 29 4.61 8.92 16.12
N LEU A 30 4.77 8.46 14.86
CA LEU A 30 5.32 9.28 13.78
C LEU A 30 4.45 10.53 13.54
N ALA A 31 3.13 10.40 13.47
CA ALA A 31 2.24 11.55 13.29
C ALA A 31 2.35 12.58 14.41
N ASP A 32 2.44 12.15 15.66
CA ASP A 32 2.63 13.04 16.80
C ASP A 32 3.99 13.73 16.77
N TYR A 33 5.04 13.02 16.36
CA TYR A 33 6.37 13.59 16.18
C TYR A 33 6.39 14.65 15.08
N LEU A 34 5.84 14.35 13.90
CA LEU A 34 5.73 15.30 12.80
C LEU A 34 4.94 16.54 13.22
N ARG A 35 3.81 16.37 13.93
CA ARG A 35 3.01 17.48 14.44
C ARG A 35 3.82 18.39 15.37
N ARG A 36 4.66 17.82 16.26
CA ARG A 36 5.56 18.59 17.13
C ARG A 36 6.64 19.34 16.33
N LEU A 37 7.26 18.71 15.34
CA LEU A 37 8.29 19.35 14.50
C LEU A 37 7.71 20.52 13.70
N CYS A 38 6.51 20.35 13.12
CA CYS A 38 5.81 21.43 12.43
C CYS A 38 5.43 22.56 13.39
N LYS A 39 4.88 22.24 14.58
CA LYS A 39 4.45 23.24 15.58
C LYS A 39 5.61 24.09 16.10
N THR A 40 6.78 23.47 16.31
CA THR A 40 7.98 24.16 16.79
C THR A 40 8.74 24.91 15.69
N GLY A 41 8.37 24.72 14.42
CA GLY A 41 9.08 25.31 13.27
C GLY A 41 10.46 24.68 13.03
N ALA A 42 10.70 23.49 13.59
CA ALA A 42 11.93 22.71 13.39
C ALA A 42 11.97 22.07 11.99
N LEU A 43 10.82 21.81 11.39
CA LEU A 43 10.72 21.24 10.05
C LEU A 43 10.65 22.34 8.97
N ARG A 44 11.60 22.32 8.03
CA ARG A 44 11.77 23.33 6.98
C ARG A 44 12.21 22.71 5.67
N TYR A 45 11.92 23.36 4.55
CA TYR A 45 12.42 22.92 3.26
C TYR A 45 13.94 23.10 3.18
N THR A 46 14.68 22.01 3.00
CA THR A 46 16.15 22.05 2.82
C THR A 46 16.57 22.26 1.36
N LYS A 47 15.64 22.12 0.40
CA LYS A 47 15.90 22.28 -1.03
C LYS A 47 14.79 23.10 -1.70
N ALA A 48 15.19 24.07 -2.52
CA ALA A 48 14.27 24.92 -3.28
C ALA A 48 13.37 24.13 -4.25
N SER A 49 13.83 22.98 -4.75
CA SER A 49 13.07 22.11 -5.66
C SER A 49 11.86 21.44 -5.02
N ARG A 50 11.67 21.59 -3.70
CA ARG A 50 10.59 20.94 -2.92
C ARG A 50 9.64 21.93 -2.28
N GLY A 51 10.01 23.21 -2.29
CA GLY A 51 9.29 24.29 -1.63
C GLY A 51 10.22 25.46 -1.37
N PRO A 52 9.72 26.57 -0.82
CA PRO A 52 10.53 27.76 -0.58
C PRO A 52 11.62 27.46 0.45
N LEU A 53 12.89 27.57 0.02
CA LEU A 53 14.05 27.20 0.82
C LEU A 53 14.03 27.89 2.19
N GLY A 54 14.16 27.10 3.26
CA GLY A 54 14.16 27.60 4.64
C GLY A 54 12.78 27.92 5.22
N GLU A 55 11.71 27.91 4.41
CA GLU A 55 10.35 28.11 4.92
C GLU A 55 9.91 26.93 5.79
N ARG A 56 9.09 27.23 6.81
CA ARG A 56 8.52 26.25 7.73
C ARG A 56 7.50 25.38 7.02
N ILE A 57 7.62 24.06 7.20
CA ILE A 57 6.64 23.10 6.72
C ILE A 57 5.49 23.04 7.74
N LYS A 58 4.25 23.23 7.26
CA LYS A 58 3.04 23.20 8.12
C LYS A 58 2.47 21.79 8.20
N TRP A 59 1.93 21.43 9.36
CA TRP A 59 1.25 20.13 9.58
C TRP A 59 0.11 19.88 8.57
N THR A 60 -0.58 20.94 8.14
CA THR A 60 -1.70 20.86 7.19
C THR A 60 -1.26 20.75 5.73
N GLN A 61 0.04 20.79 5.44
CA GLN A 61 0.59 20.84 4.08
C GLN A 61 1.75 19.87 3.85
N ILE A 62 2.19 19.17 4.89
CA ILE A 62 3.28 18.19 4.78
C ILE A 62 2.78 16.94 4.04
N ALA A 63 3.43 16.56 2.95
CA ALA A 63 3.14 15.33 2.22
C ALA A 63 4.23 14.27 2.47
N MET A 64 4.06 13.08 1.88
CA MET A 64 5.01 11.97 2.06
C MET A 64 6.40 12.31 1.48
N TYR A 65 6.45 13.17 0.45
CA TYR A 65 7.70 13.70 -0.08
C TYR A 65 8.52 14.44 0.98
N GLU A 66 7.91 15.37 1.72
CA GLU A 66 8.60 16.10 2.79
C GLU A 66 8.94 15.17 3.95
N ILE A 67 8.05 14.25 4.32
CA ILE A 67 8.33 13.29 5.41
C ILE A 67 9.55 12.43 5.08
N CYS A 68 9.60 11.85 3.88
CA CYS A 68 10.73 11.03 3.45
C CYS A 68 12.05 11.82 3.50
N ASN A 69 12.02 13.05 2.99
CA ASN A 69 13.21 13.81 2.72
C ASN A 69 13.72 14.68 3.87
N GLU A 70 12.81 15.25 4.64
CA GLU A 70 13.11 16.21 5.70
C GLU A 70 13.04 15.55 7.08
N VAL A 71 12.51 14.31 7.18
CA VAL A 71 12.40 13.57 8.45
C VAL A 71 13.03 12.18 8.38
N VAL A 72 12.52 11.25 7.57
CA VAL A 72 12.99 9.85 7.54
C VAL A 72 14.48 9.77 7.27
N LYS A 73 14.94 10.33 6.14
CA LYS A 73 16.36 10.29 5.76
C LYS A 73 17.26 11.04 6.75
N PRO A 74 16.95 12.30 7.16
CA PRO A 74 17.78 13.03 8.11
C PRO A 74 17.85 12.37 9.50
N VAL A 75 16.75 11.81 10.00
CA VAL A 75 16.72 11.13 11.29
C VAL A 75 17.62 9.90 11.26
N ILE A 76 17.45 9.01 10.27
CA ILE A 76 18.27 7.78 10.14
C ILE A 76 19.77 8.13 10.09
N ARG A 77 20.15 9.13 9.27
CA ARG A 77 21.54 9.59 9.20
C ARG A 77 22.05 10.16 10.52
N SER A 78 21.24 10.94 11.22
CA SER A 78 21.65 11.58 12.48
C SER A 78 21.90 10.60 13.62
N LEU A 79 21.35 9.39 13.52
CA LEU A 79 21.52 8.33 14.51
C LEU A 79 22.78 7.49 14.25
N GLY A 80 23.48 7.70 13.13
CA GLY A 80 24.70 6.96 12.78
C GLY A 80 24.47 5.48 12.51
N VAL A 81 23.23 5.07 12.23
CA VAL A 81 22.89 3.71 11.81
C VAL A 81 23.05 3.56 10.29
N ALA A 82 23.23 2.32 9.83
CA ALA A 82 23.25 2.03 8.39
C ALA A 82 21.90 2.40 7.75
N ASP A 83 21.94 2.82 6.48
CA ASP A 83 20.75 3.14 5.69
C ASP A 83 19.73 2.00 5.73
N CYS A 84 18.50 2.32 6.12
CA CYS A 84 17.43 1.34 6.33
C CYS A 84 16.05 1.95 6.04
N SER A 85 14.99 1.14 6.09
CA SER A 85 13.63 1.66 6.08
C SER A 85 13.23 2.28 7.42
N TRP A 86 12.19 3.10 7.42
CA TRP A 86 11.66 3.65 8.67
C TRP A 86 11.16 2.54 9.61
N VAL A 87 10.57 1.48 9.05
CA VAL A 87 10.09 0.34 9.85
C VAL A 87 11.24 -0.40 10.52
N GLU A 88 12.36 -0.61 9.84
CA GLU A 88 13.56 -1.22 10.45
C GLU A 88 14.14 -0.37 11.59
N LEU A 89 13.85 0.94 11.61
CA LEU A 89 14.25 1.84 12.69
C LEU A 89 13.34 1.73 13.93
N VAL A 90 12.03 1.61 13.74
CA VAL A 90 11.04 1.71 14.83
C VAL A 90 10.42 0.39 15.27
N ALA A 91 10.59 -0.68 14.50
CA ALA A 91 10.05 -1.99 14.82
C ALA A 91 11.04 -2.84 15.63
N SER A 92 10.52 -3.69 16.50
CA SER A 92 11.31 -4.67 17.27
C SER A 92 11.56 -5.98 16.53
N GLY A 93 10.95 -6.17 15.36
CA GLY A 93 11.08 -7.37 14.54
C GLY A 93 10.23 -7.30 13.27
N PRO A 94 10.15 -8.39 12.49
CA PRO A 94 9.26 -8.48 11.34
C PRO A 94 7.79 -8.27 11.73
N GLN A 95 7.08 -7.46 10.96
CA GLN A 95 5.68 -7.07 11.17
C GLN A 95 4.88 -7.37 9.90
N ARG A 96 4.26 -8.56 9.84
CA ARG A 96 3.40 -8.97 8.73
C ARG A 96 2.20 -8.01 8.60
N PRO A 97 2.02 -7.32 7.45
CA PRO A 97 0.93 -6.38 7.28
C PRO A 97 -0.42 -7.09 7.21
N HIS A 98 -1.45 -6.50 7.83
CA HIS A 98 -2.85 -6.84 7.58
C HIS A 98 -3.33 -6.20 6.28
N THR A 99 -3.05 -4.91 6.12
CA THR A 99 -3.51 -4.11 4.98
C THR A 99 -2.32 -3.57 4.20
N PHE A 100 -2.35 -3.70 2.87
CA PHE A 100 -1.47 -2.99 1.96
C PHE A 100 -2.11 -1.65 1.60
N ILE A 101 -1.43 -0.53 1.87
CA ILE A 101 -1.97 0.81 1.58
C ILE A 101 -1.35 1.33 0.28
N SER A 102 -2.18 1.45 -0.75
CA SER A 102 -1.88 2.16 -1.99
C SER A 102 -2.27 3.63 -1.83
N HIS A 103 -1.32 4.55 -2.03
CA HIS A 103 -1.56 5.98 -1.79
C HIS A 103 -0.68 6.87 -2.68
N SER A 104 -1.10 8.12 -2.88
CA SER A 104 -0.23 9.13 -3.51
C SER A 104 0.77 9.68 -2.49
N TRP A 105 1.99 9.95 -2.96
CA TRP A 105 2.98 10.67 -2.14
C TRP A 105 2.69 12.17 -2.02
N LYS A 106 1.82 12.71 -2.88
CA LYS A 106 1.39 14.12 -2.82
C LYS A 106 0.30 14.36 -1.78
N GLU A 107 -0.37 13.30 -1.32
CA GLU A 107 -1.40 13.41 -0.29
C GLU A 107 -0.81 14.03 0.98
N PHE A 108 -1.52 15.01 1.53
CA PHE A 108 -1.13 15.60 2.80
C PHE A 108 -1.27 14.58 3.92
N PHE A 109 -0.22 14.45 4.73
CA PHE A 109 -0.13 13.40 5.75
C PHE A 109 -1.20 13.53 6.84
N ARG A 110 -1.69 14.75 7.11
CA ARG A 110 -2.85 14.95 7.99
C ARG A 110 -4.06 14.18 7.48
N ASP A 111 -4.35 14.31 6.18
CA ASP A 111 -5.53 13.72 5.57
C ASP A 111 -5.32 12.20 5.42
N PHE A 112 -4.11 11.76 5.07
CA PHE A 112 -3.70 10.35 5.13
C PHE A 112 -4.00 9.74 6.51
N MET A 113 -3.62 10.41 7.61
CA MET A 113 -3.88 9.92 8.96
C MET A 113 -5.37 9.92 9.33
N SER A 114 -6.16 10.84 8.81
CA SER A 114 -7.63 10.78 8.93
C SER A 114 -8.20 9.54 8.22
N THR A 115 -7.68 9.21 7.03
CA THR A 115 -8.05 8.01 6.29
C THR A 115 -7.65 6.74 7.05
N VAL A 116 -6.45 6.70 7.65
CA VAL A 116 -6.04 5.61 8.55
C VAL A 116 -7.02 5.47 9.71
N PHE A 117 -7.37 6.56 10.39
CA PHE A 117 -8.31 6.53 11.50
C PHE A 117 -9.68 5.96 11.10
N ASN A 118 -10.22 6.36 9.94
CA ASN A 118 -11.47 5.81 9.43
C ASN A 118 -11.34 4.30 9.15
N LEU A 119 -10.25 3.88 8.51
CA LEU A 119 -9.97 2.46 8.26
C LEU A 119 -9.88 1.67 9.57
N GLU A 120 -9.23 2.21 10.60
CA GLU A 120 -9.17 1.59 11.92
C GLU A 120 -10.55 1.37 12.53
N MET A 121 -11.44 2.36 12.43
CA MET A 121 -12.81 2.26 12.95
C MET A 121 -13.66 1.28 12.16
N GLU A 122 -13.57 1.28 10.84
CA GLU A 122 -14.38 0.41 9.98
C GLU A 122 -13.95 -1.07 10.04
N ARG A 123 -12.65 -1.32 10.18
CA ARG A 123 -12.08 -2.69 10.19
C ARG A 123 -11.75 -3.20 11.60
N GLY A 124 -11.93 -2.39 12.63
CA GLY A 124 -11.57 -2.74 14.00
C GLY A 124 -10.06 -2.96 14.19
N LEU A 125 -9.23 -2.19 13.47
CA LEU A 125 -7.78 -2.30 13.62
C LEU A 125 -7.36 -1.73 14.98
N THR A 126 -6.42 -2.42 15.61
CA THR A 126 -5.80 -1.99 16.87
C THR A 126 -4.41 -1.42 16.61
N VAL A 127 -3.83 -0.76 17.61
CA VAL A 127 -2.46 -0.21 17.55
C VAL A 127 -1.38 -1.25 17.18
N ARG A 128 -1.67 -2.54 17.32
CA ARG A 128 -0.76 -3.65 16.98
C ARG A 128 -0.87 -4.11 15.54
N HIS A 129 -1.95 -3.76 14.84
CA HIS A 129 -2.11 -4.13 13.44
C HIS A 129 -1.07 -3.41 12.60
N ALA A 130 -0.36 -4.15 11.75
CA ALA A 130 0.60 -3.60 10.83
C ALA A 130 -0.06 -3.28 9.48
N VAL A 131 0.34 -2.18 8.88
CA VAL A 131 -0.05 -1.78 7.53
C VAL A 131 1.21 -1.60 6.70
N TRP A 132 1.20 -2.02 5.44
CA TRP A 132 2.33 -1.83 4.54
C TRP A 132 2.17 -0.51 3.79
N ILE A 133 3.11 0.41 3.97
CA ILE A 133 3.11 1.74 3.34
C ILE A 133 4.48 1.94 2.68
N CYS A 134 4.49 2.17 1.38
CA CYS A 134 5.73 2.18 0.58
C CYS A 134 6.78 3.19 1.10
N THR A 135 6.37 4.35 1.59
CA THR A 135 7.25 5.39 2.14
C THR A 135 8.05 4.89 3.36
N PHE A 136 7.46 4.01 4.17
CA PHE A 136 8.05 3.57 5.43
C PHE A 136 8.66 2.16 5.36
N ALA A 137 8.12 1.30 4.51
CA ALA A 137 8.57 -0.08 4.33
C ALA A 137 9.85 -0.18 3.50
N ASN A 138 9.96 0.61 2.43
CA ASN A 138 11.13 0.59 1.55
C ASN A 138 12.30 1.35 2.18
N ASN A 139 13.52 0.88 1.89
CA ASN A 139 14.72 1.68 2.16
C ASN A 139 14.72 2.88 1.19
N GLN A 140 14.46 4.08 1.71
CA GLN A 140 14.32 5.27 0.87
C GLN A 140 15.65 5.83 0.37
N PHE A 141 16.77 5.39 0.92
CA PHE A 141 18.10 5.76 0.44
C PHE A 141 18.42 5.07 -0.88
N GLU A 142 17.97 3.83 -1.02
CA GLU A 142 18.14 3.01 -2.21
C GLU A 142 16.90 2.12 -2.40
N VAL A 143 15.95 2.60 -3.20
CA VAL A 143 14.75 1.81 -3.53
C VAL A 143 15.11 0.83 -4.64
N VAL A 144 15.33 -0.42 -4.27
CA VAL A 144 15.57 -1.51 -5.22
C VAL A 144 14.23 -2.03 -5.73
N LEU A 145 13.88 -1.67 -6.97
CA LEU A 145 12.61 -2.07 -7.60
C LEU A 145 12.66 -3.45 -8.25
N GLY A 146 13.86 -4.02 -8.43
CA GLY A 146 14.06 -5.22 -9.24
C GLY A 146 13.95 -4.94 -10.74
N THR A 147 14.07 -5.99 -11.55
CA THR A 147 13.94 -5.93 -13.02
C THR A 147 12.53 -6.26 -13.50
N ARG A 148 11.68 -6.83 -12.63
CA ARG A 148 10.30 -7.24 -12.93
C ARG A 148 9.31 -6.60 -11.96
N LEU A 149 8.11 -6.29 -12.42
CA LEU A 149 7.08 -5.68 -11.57
C LEU A 149 6.69 -6.61 -10.42
N LEU A 150 6.59 -7.91 -10.69
CA LEU A 150 6.26 -8.95 -9.71
C LEU A 150 7.39 -9.20 -8.70
N SER A 151 8.62 -8.79 -9.00
CA SER A 151 9.75 -8.85 -8.07
C SER A 151 9.89 -7.59 -7.20
N SER A 152 9.08 -6.57 -7.47
CA SER A 152 9.18 -5.29 -6.78
C SER A 152 8.81 -5.40 -5.30
N PRO A 153 9.35 -4.53 -4.43
CA PRO A 153 9.00 -4.53 -3.02
C PRO A 153 7.51 -4.23 -2.78
N PHE A 154 6.86 -3.53 -3.72
CA PHE A 154 5.42 -3.28 -3.72
C PHE A 154 4.64 -4.58 -3.87
N PHE A 155 4.98 -5.40 -4.87
CA PHE A 155 4.32 -6.69 -5.07
C PHE A 155 4.60 -7.65 -3.91
N ARG A 156 5.81 -7.59 -3.32
CA ARG A 156 6.14 -8.36 -2.11
C ARG A 156 5.26 -7.94 -0.92
N GLY A 157 5.14 -6.65 -0.64
CA GLY A 157 4.24 -6.12 0.41
C GLY A 157 2.77 -6.47 0.17
N PHE A 158 2.32 -6.35 -1.09
CA PHE A 158 0.98 -6.77 -1.50
C PHE A 158 0.77 -8.25 -1.21
N GLY A 159 1.74 -9.11 -1.54
CA GLY A 159 1.67 -10.56 -1.33
C GLY A 159 1.42 -10.95 0.13
N GLU A 160 2.09 -10.28 1.07
CA GLU A 160 2.00 -10.59 2.50
C GLU A 160 0.73 -10.05 3.18
N ALA A 161 0.11 -9.00 2.62
CA ALA A 161 -1.11 -8.39 3.17
C ALA A 161 -2.38 -9.22 2.90
N LYS A 162 -3.39 -9.11 3.77
CA LYS A 162 -4.68 -9.78 3.60
C LYS A 162 -5.64 -9.03 2.67
N GLU A 163 -5.49 -7.72 2.61
CA GLU A 163 -6.36 -6.80 1.88
C GLU A 163 -5.56 -5.60 1.35
N THR A 164 -6.13 -4.91 0.36
CA THR A 164 -5.59 -3.66 -0.18
C THR A 164 -6.53 -2.52 0.17
N ALA A 165 -6.00 -1.43 0.70
CA ALA A 165 -6.72 -0.17 0.84
C ALA A 165 -6.13 0.86 -0.13
N LEU A 166 -6.95 1.35 -1.05
CA LEU A 166 -6.62 2.49 -1.90
C LEU A 166 -7.06 3.77 -1.22
N PHE A 167 -6.10 4.61 -0.89
CA PHE A 167 -6.34 5.92 -0.30
C PHE A 167 -6.56 6.94 -1.42
N LEU A 168 -7.73 7.58 -1.37
CA LEU A 168 -8.16 8.61 -2.31
C LEU A 168 -8.14 9.95 -1.59
N ASP A 169 -7.22 10.83 -1.99
CA ASP A 169 -7.27 12.23 -1.63
C ASP A 169 -8.40 12.95 -2.41
N PHE A 170 -8.65 14.22 -2.09
CA PHE A 170 -9.70 15.00 -2.76
C PHE A 170 -9.53 15.10 -4.28
N ALA A 171 -8.31 14.93 -4.80
CA ALA A 171 -8.00 14.97 -6.22
C ALA A 171 -8.00 13.58 -6.86
N ALA A 172 -8.17 12.52 -6.07
CA ALA A 172 -7.91 11.13 -6.47
C ALA A 172 -6.55 10.96 -7.19
N ASP A 173 -5.51 11.68 -6.75
CA ASP A 173 -4.19 11.72 -7.43
C ASP A 173 -3.56 10.32 -7.49
N SER A 174 -3.88 9.44 -6.54
CA SER A 174 -3.47 8.03 -6.57
C SER A 174 -3.90 7.31 -7.86
N LEU A 175 -5.07 7.62 -8.43
CA LEU A 175 -5.51 7.00 -9.69
C LEU A 175 -4.69 7.43 -10.92
N SER A 176 -3.95 8.53 -10.82
CA SER A 176 -3.06 9.02 -11.89
C SER A 176 -1.64 8.46 -11.81
N ARG A 177 -1.32 7.71 -10.74
CA ARG A 177 0.03 7.22 -10.45
C ARG A 177 0.18 5.78 -10.94
N SER A 178 1.15 5.55 -11.82
CA SER A 178 1.43 4.23 -12.41
C SER A 178 1.50 3.10 -11.40
N TRP A 179 2.19 3.30 -10.26
CA TRP A 179 2.29 2.30 -9.19
C TRP A 179 0.93 2.00 -8.54
N CYS A 180 0.15 3.02 -8.21
CA CYS A 180 -1.19 2.85 -7.65
C CYS A 180 -2.14 2.19 -8.65
N THR A 181 -2.07 2.55 -9.94
CA THR A 181 -2.84 1.89 -11.00
C THR A 181 -2.45 0.41 -11.13
N PHE A 182 -1.16 0.09 -11.06
CA PHE A 182 -0.68 -1.29 -11.05
C PHE A 182 -1.17 -2.07 -9.82
N GLU A 183 -1.05 -1.49 -8.62
CA GLU A 183 -1.52 -2.10 -7.36
C GLU A 183 -3.02 -2.34 -7.38
N LEU A 184 -3.79 -1.39 -7.93
CA LEU A 184 -5.23 -1.54 -8.15
C LEU A 184 -5.50 -2.68 -9.13
N ALA A 185 -4.85 -2.68 -10.30
CA ALA A 185 -5.00 -3.71 -11.32
C ALA A 185 -4.74 -5.10 -10.72
N VAL A 186 -3.62 -5.30 -10.01
CA VAL A 186 -3.25 -6.57 -9.37
C VAL A 186 -4.22 -6.99 -8.26
N THR A 187 -4.78 -6.02 -7.53
CA THR A 187 -5.79 -6.29 -6.49
C THR A 187 -7.11 -6.74 -7.11
N THR A 188 -7.58 -6.01 -8.12
CA THR A 188 -8.84 -6.30 -8.81
C THR A 188 -8.73 -7.45 -9.80
N ASP A 189 -7.50 -7.80 -10.19
CA ASP A 189 -7.24 -8.83 -11.18
C ASP A 189 -7.69 -10.19 -10.68
N THR A 190 -8.48 -10.82 -11.52
CA THR A 190 -8.83 -12.23 -11.37
C THR A 190 -7.59 -13.09 -11.56
N GLN A 191 -7.66 -14.34 -11.12
CA GLN A 191 -6.61 -15.34 -11.33
C GLN A 191 -6.14 -15.39 -12.80
N GLN A 192 -7.07 -15.24 -13.74
CA GLN A 192 -6.82 -15.22 -15.17
C GLN A 192 -5.97 -14.02 -15.60
N ALA A 193 -6.18 -12.85 -14.99
CA ALA A 193 -5.41 -11.66 -15.33
C ALA A 193 -4.00 -11.70 -14.72
N ARG A 194 -3.81 -12.27 -13.52
CA ARG A 194 -2.47 -12.57 -12.98
C ARG A 194 -1.68 -13.53 -13.87
N LEU A 195 -2.35 -14.55 -14.41
CA LEU A 195 -1.75 -15.47 -15.38
C LEU A 195 -1.34 -14.72 -16.66
N ARG A 196 -2.21 -13.86 -17.20
CA ARG A 196 -1.90 -12.99 -18.35
C ARG A 196 -0.66 -12.12 -18.11
N TRP A 197 -0.51 -11.51 -16.94
CA TRP A 197 0.67 -10.71 -16.62
C TRP A 197 1.95 -11.55 -16.57
N ARG A 198 1.89 -12.72 -15.93
CA ARG A 198 3.03 -13.65 -15.87
C ARG A 198 3.46 -14.08 -17.26
N LEU A 199 2.50 -14.52 -18.08
CA LEU A 199 2.74 -14.93 -19.46
C LEU A 199 3.33 -13.79 -20.29
N ARG A 200 2.89 -12.55 -20.05
CA ARG A 200 3.44 -11.37 -20.72
C ARG A 200 4.91 -11.15 -20.37
N GLU A 201 5.29 -11.30 -19.10
CA GLU A 201 6.70 -11.19 -18.67
C GLU A 201 7.56 -12.35 -19.22
N GLU A 202 7.05 -13.59 -19.20
CA GLU A 202 7.75 -14.76 -19.76
C GLU A 202 7.96 -14.65 -21.27
N LEU A 203 6.94 -14.18 -22.00
CA LEU A 203 7.04 -13.91 -23.43
C LEU A 203 8.07 -12.80 -23.71
N ALA A 204 8.07 -11.73 -22.91
CA ALA A 204 9.01 -10.62 -23.04
C ALA A 204 10.45 -11.11 -22.87
N GLU A 205 10.68 -11.92 -21.83
CA GLU A 205 11.98 -12.55 -21.56
C GLU A 205 12.41 -13.47 -22.71
N SER A 206 11.53 -14.36 -23.18
CA SER A 206 11.83 -15.28 -24.28
C SER A 206 12.18 -14.56 -25.59
N ARG A 207 11.65 -13.35 -25.78
CA ARG A 207 11.85 -12.52 -26.98
C ARG A 207 13.00 -11.52 -26.81
N GLY A 208 13.55 -11.36 -25.61
CA GLY A 208 14.55 -10.34 -25.31
C GLY A 208 14.05 -8.91 -25.47
N VAL A 209 12.74 -8.67 -25.30
CA VAL A 209 12.11 -7.34 -25.44
C VAL A 209 11.48 -6.89 -24.12
N PRO A 210 11.25 -5.58 -23.92
CA PRO A 210 10.47 -5.08 -22.79
C PRO A 210 9.03 -5.64 -22.78
N ALA A 211 8.47 -5.88 -21.59
CA ALA A 211 7.09 -6.37 -21.46
C ALA A 211 6.04 -5.47 -22.14
N GLY A 212 6.33 -4.18 -22.27
CA GLY A 212 5.49 -3.21 -22.99
C GLY A 212 5.32 -3.54 -24.48
N GLU A 213 6.30 -4.20 -25.10
CA GLU A 213 6.29 -4.57 -26.52
C GLU A 213 5.59 -5.91 -26.80
N VAL A 214 5.34 -6.72 -25.76
CA VAL A 214 4.49 -7.91 -25.90
C VAL A 214 3.03 -7.48 -25.97
N THR A 215 2.35 -7.85 -27.05
CA THR A 215 0.94 -7.50 -27.26
C THR A 215 0.02 -8.39 -26.43
N TRP A 216 -1.17 -7.91 -26.09
CA TRP A 216 -2.16 -8.76 -25.42
C TRP A 216 -2.64 -9.93 -26.30
N ALA A 217 -2.59 -9.79 -27.63
CA ALA A 217 -2.89 -10.88 -28.54
C ALA A 217 -1.91 -12.06 -28.38
N ASP A 218 -0.61 -11.78 -28.24
CA ASP A 218 0.41 -12.79 -27.95
C ASP A 218 0.14 -13.52 -26.62
N VAL A 219 -0.26 -12.75 -25.60
CA VAL A 219 -0.58 -13.27 -24.27
C VAL A 219 -1.81 -14.18 -24.33
N GLU A 220 -2.88 -13.79 -25.04
CA GLU A 220 -4.07 -14.63 -25.21
C GLU A 220 -3.74 -15.92 -25.98
N GLN A 221 -2.91 -15.85 -27.02
CA GLN A 221 -2.49 -17.03 -27.77
C GLN A 221 -1.73 -18.01 -26.88
N ARG A 222 -0.83 -17.51 -26.01
CA ARG A 222 -0.13 -18.34 -25.04
C ARG A 222 -1.05 -18.90 -23.96
N LEU A 223 -1.99 -18.08 -23.48
CA LEU A 223 -2.99 -18.48 -22.50
C LEU A 223 -3.85 -19.65 -23.03
N MET A 224 -4.25 -19.60 -24.31
CA MET A 224 -4.98 -20.68 -24.97
C MET A 224 -4.14 -21.97 -25.08
N GLN A 225 -2.82 -21.86 -25.29
CA GLN A 225 -1.91 -23.01 -25.32
C GLN A 225 -1.70 -23.66 -23.94
N GLU A 226 -1.85 -22.89 -22.85
CA GLU A 226 -1.68 -23.39 -21.48
C GLU A 226 -2.99 -23.83 -20.81
N HIS A 227 -4.15 -23.41 -21.33
CA HIS A 227 -5.45 -23.78 -20.78
C HIS A 227 -5.74 -25.29 -20.82
N GLU A 228 -5.07 -26.06 -21.70
CA GLU A 228 -5.13 -27.52 -21.72
C GLU A 228 -4.34 -28.21 -20.58
N LYS A 229 -3.55 -27.46 -19.79
CA LYS A 229 -2.62 -28.02 -18.78
C LYS A 229 -2.87 -27.57 -17.35
N LEU A 230 -3.76 -26.60 -17.11
CA LEU A 230 -3.97 -26.02 -15.79
C LEU A 230 -5.01 -26.81 -14.99
N THR A 231 -4.56 -27.84 -14.28
CA THR A 231 -5.29 -28.36 -13.12
C THR A 231 -5.19 -27.37 -11.96
N THR A 232 -6.33 -27.16 -11.32
CA THR A 232 -6.64 -26.31 -10.17
C THR A 232 -5.61 -26.42 -9.03
N ASP A 233 -4.65 -25.51 -8.94
CA ASP A 233 -3.88 -25.27 -7.71
C ASP A 233 -3.08 -23.95 -7.76
N VAL A 234 -3.76 -22.79 -7.80
CA VAL A 234 -3.08 -21.49 -7.64
C VAL A 234 -4.01 -20.45 -6.97
N PHE A 235 -3.76 -20.16 -5.69
CA PHE A 235 -4.29 -19.02 -4.89
C PHE A 235 -5.81 -18.73 -5.01
N ASP A 236 -6.55 -19.27 -4.05
CA ASP A 236 -8.02 -19.31 -3.96
C ASP A 236 -8.68 -18.01 -3.43
N GLY A 237 -8.34 -16.83 -3.97
CA GLY A 237 -9.07 -15.62 -3.57
C GLY A 237 -8.63 -14.30 -4.19
N GLN A 238 -9.61 -13.51 -4.65
CA GLN A 238 -9.46 -12.08 -4.90
C GLN A 238 -9.26 -11.37 -3.55
N LYS A 239 -8.20 -10.58 -3.39
CA LYS A 239 -7.99 -9.83 -2.14
C LYS A 239 -9.02 -8.71 -2.07
N PRO A 240 -9.64 -8.45 -0.90
CA PRO A 240 -10.55 -7.31 -0.76
C PRO A 240 -9.85 -6.01 -1.12
N LEU A 241 -10.50 -5.19 -1.94
CA LEU A 241 -10.14 -3.81 -2.20
C LEU A 241 -11.04 -2.89 -1.38
N LEU A 242 -10.44 -2.05 -0.55
CA LEU A 242 -11.10 -1.00 0.20
C LEU A 242 -10.81 0.34 -0.47
N LEU A 243 -11.84 1.16 -0.69
CA LEU A 243 -11.68 2.54 -1.12
C LEU A 243 -11.82 3.42 0.12
N CYS A 244 -10.74 4.10 0.49
CA CYS A 244 -10.66 4.84 1.75
C CYS A 244 -10.45 6.33 1.47
N THR A 245 -11.20 7.17 2.18
CA THR A 245 -11.14 8.63 2.05
C THR A 245 -10.95 9.30 3.41
N PRO A 246 -10.37 10.52 3.45
CA PRO A 246 -10.11 11.24 4.70
C PRO A 246 -11.41 11.75 5.35
N VAL A 247 -12.43 12.04 4.54
CA VAL A 247 -13.79 12.30 5.00
C VAL A 247 -14.51 10.95 5.06
N PRO A 248 -15.29 10.64 6.13
CA PRO A 248 -16.13 9.46 6.14
C PRO A 248 -17.00 9.49 4.88
N CYS A 249 -16.79 8.54 3.97
CA CYS A 249 -17.75 8.31 2.90
C CYS A 249 -19.04 7.87 3.59
N MET A 250 -20.00 8.79 3.78
CA MET A 250 -21.37 8.42 4.09
C MET A 250 -21.87 7.54 2.94
N HIS A 251 -21.79 6.22 3.15
CA HIS A 251 -22.33 5.12 2.37
C HIS A 251 -22.70 5.44 0.91
N ILE A 252 -21.78 5.16 -0.03
CA ILE A 252 -22.17 4.95 -1.43
C ILE A 252 -21.57 3.61 -1.87
N PHE A 253 -22.47 2.71 -2.29
CA PHE A 253 -22.26 1.32 -2.73
C PHE A 253 -22.26 0.19 -1.68
N ARG A 254 -23.39 0.03 -0.97
CA ARG A 254 -23.96 -1.33 -0.81
C ARG A 254 -24.71 -1.69 -2.09
N LYS A 255 -24.05 -2.26 -3.09
CA LYS A 255 -24.78 -3.14 -4.03
C LYS A 255 -25.03 -4.44 -3.29
N SER A 256 -26.22 -4.56 -2.70
CA SER A 256 -26.76 -5.86 -2.35
C SER A 256 -26.80 -6.72 -3.63
N LEU A 257 -25.91 -7.70 -3.74
CA LEU A 257 -26.13 -8.83 -4.63
C LEU A 257 -27.46 -9.48 -4.20
N PRO A 258 -28.43 -9.66 -5.09
CA PRO A 258 -29.66 -10.35 -4.73
C PRO A 258 -29.32 -11.80 -4.41
N THR A 259 -29.42 -12.18 -3.14
CA THR A 259 -29.43 -13.58 -2.74
C THR A 259 -30.70 -14.23 -3.29
N ARG A 260 -30.55 -14.99 -4.39
CA ARG A 260 -31.54 -15.97 -4.83
C ARG A 260 -31.58 -17.12 -3.81
N SER A 261 -32.40 -16.99 -2.77
CA SER A 261 -33.00 -18.14 -2.05
C SER A 261 -33.83 -17.68 -0.84
N SER A 262 -35.10 -17.32 -1.06
CA SER A 262 -36.13 -17.45 0.00
C SER A 262 -37.58 -17.48 -0.49
N GLN A 263 -37.86 -17.38 -1.80
CA GLN A 263 -39.24 -17.44 -2.33
C GLN A 263 -39.69 -18.80 -2.89
N ALA A 264 -39.08 -19.92 -2.47
CA ALA A 264 -39.46 -21.25 -2.93
C ALA A 264 -40.11 -22.17 -1.86
N LEU A 265 -40.47 -21.66 -0.68
CA LEU A 265 -41.01 -22.49 0.42
C LEU A 265 -42.35 -22.03 1.03
N GLN A 266 -43.09 -21.11 0.39
CA GLN A 266 -44.42 -20.68 0.87
C GLN A 266 -45.54 -20.78 -0.19
N ALA A 267 -45.47 -21.75 -1.10
CA ALA A 267 -46.55 -22.02 -2.06
C ALA A 267 -46.96 -23.51 -2.12
N LYS A 268 -46.96 -24.19 -0.96
CA LYS A 268 -47.59 -25.51 -0.77
C LYS A 268 -48.26 -25.60 0.61
N ALA A 269 -49.23 -24.73 0.89
CA ALA A 269 -50.09 -24.87 2.07
C ALA A 269 -51.42 -24.11 1.98
N VAL A 270 -52.08 -24.09 0.81
CA VAL A 270 -53.51 -23.70 0.74
C VAL A 270 -54.17 -24.52 -0.38
N ASN A 271 -54.57 -25.75 -0.05
CA ASN A 271 -55.67 -26.48 -0.69
C ASN A 271 -55.84 -27.80 0.05
N LYS A 272 -56.64 -27.78 1.12
CA LYS A 272 -57.44 -28.89 1.64
C LYS A 272 -58.42 -28.34 2.67
N THR A 273 -59.63 -28.88 2.57
CA THR A 273 -60.90 -28.62 3.29
C THR A 273 -61.58 -27.30 3.01
#